data_AF-A0A8T7J1G2-F1
#
_entry.id   AF-A0A8T7J1G2-F1
#
_cell.length_a   1.000
_cell.length_b   1.000
_cell.length_c   1.000
_cell.angle_alpha   90.00
_cell.angle_beta   90.00
_cell.angle_gamma   90.00
#
_symmetry.space_group_name_H-M   'P 1'
#
loop_
_entity.id
_entity.type
_entity.pdbx_description
1 polymer ?
#
loop_
_entity_poly.entity_id
_entity_poly.type
_entity_poly.pdbx_seq_one_letter_code
_entity_poly.pdbx_strand_id
1 'polypeptide(L)'
;MTLTCLALMQTPALANDPLKDLFKSNSSFLDVDEAFQFSYVQNGEELELYWQIADDYYLYADKFQFSIENATLGDVTKPSGTQIEDEFFGVTNVYFFEAQLNVLVSDITDNAILNVRYQGCAKAGLCYNPVVKKVPLEAIVTANSADMATRLLAAEQTSDDSFEPTDENISEQHKLASLFENQSLWLTLLAFFALGVGLAFTPCVFPMFPILSGIIAGQKDLTVKRGLMLSFIYAQGMALTYSLLGLVVASMGSQFQAYLQHPSVLIATSVLFVFLAASMFGWINLQLPQSWTSRLTEVSNQQKSGKSLGVFLMGALSGLIASPCTTAPLTGALLYVAQTGDLVIGFVTLYVLSLGMGLPLLLIGASGGSLLPKAGNWMNVVKVIFG
;
A
#
# COMPACT_ATOMS: atom_id res chain seq x y z
N MET A 1 -13.17 -35.87 44.80
CA MET A 1 -13.86 -36.82 43.90
C MET A 1 -15.22 -36.18 43.62
N THR A 2 -15.49 -35.51 42.51
CA THR A 2 -15.16 -35.78 41.11
C THR A 2 -15.17 -34.48 40.31
N LEU A 3 -14.07 -34.26 39.59
CA LEU A 3 -13.79 -33.14 38.71
C LEU A 3 -13.96 -33.67 37.28
N THR A 4 -15.18 -33.69 36.74
CA THR A 4 -15.47 -34.15 35.36
C THR A 4 -16.92 -33.88 35.00
N CYS A 5 -17.24 -32.73 34.39
CA CYS A 5 -18.39 -32.56 33.48
C CYS A 5 -18.42 -31.19 32.77
N LEU A 6 -17.26 -30.68 32.34
CA LEU A 6 -17.18 -29.44 31.54
C LEU A 6 -16.32 -29.65 30.30
N ALA A 7 -16.67 -30.65 29.49
CA ALA A 7 -16.07 -30.90 28.19
C ALA A 7 -17.04 -31.69 27.32
N LEU A 8 -17.91 -31.00 26.57
CA LEU A 8 -18.56 -31.47 25.34
C LEU A 8 -19.54 -30.39 24.85
N MET A 9 -19.05 -29.46 24.03
CA MET A 9 -19.80 -28.73 23.00
C MET A 9 -18.80 -27.93 22.15
N GLN A 10 -18.04 -28.64 21.32
CA GLN A 10 -17.37 -28.07 20.15
C GLN A 10 -17.96 -28.77 18.93
N THR A 11 -18.93 -28.13 18.30
CA THR A 11 -19.36 -28.45 16.94
C THR A 11 -18.36 -27.81 15.97
N PRO A 12 -17.74 -28.56 15.05
CA PRO A 12 -17.01 -27.93 13.95
C PRO A 12 -18.06 -27.33 13.01
N ALA A 13 -18.08 -25.99 12.94
CA ALA A 13 -18.78 -25.29 11.87
C ALA A 13 -18.05 -25.62 10.56
N LEU A 14 -18.62 -26.55 9.79
CA LEU A 14 -18.24 -26.82 8.42
C LEU A 14 -18.55 -25.54 7.62
N ALA A 15 -17.52 -24.73 7.37
CA ALA A 15 -17.60 -23.57 6.49
C ALA A 15 -17.77 -24.08 5.04
N ASN A 16 -19.01 -24.18 4.59
CA ASN A 16 -19.29 -24.09 3.17
C ASN A 16 -19.08 -22.63 2.79
N ASP A 17 -17.89 -22.29 2.30
CA ASP A 17 -17.59 -20.99 1.72
C ASP A 17 -18.43 -20.81 0.44
N PRO A 18 -19.45 -19.93 0.45
CA PRO A 18 -20.20 -19.59 -0.76
C PRO A 18 -19.32 -18.84 -1.78
N LEU A 19 -18.12 -18.43 -1.37
CA LEU A 19 -17.09 -17.82 -2.19
C LEU A 19 -16.41 -18.84 -3.13
N LYS A 20 -16.32 -20.11 -2.73
CA LYS A 20 -15.58 -21.15 -3.49
C LYS A 20 -16.31 -21.58 -4.77
N ASP A 21 -17.64 -21.46 -4.80
CA ASP A 21 -18.46 -21.71 -6.00
C ASP A 21 -18.49 -20.49 -6.95
N LEU A 22 -18.16 -19.28 -6.47
CA LEU A 22 -18.08 -18.07 -7.30
C LEU A 22 -16.76 -17.95 -8.07
N PHE A 23 -15.68 -18.61 -7.61
CA PHE A 23 -14.40 -18.71 -8.34
C PHE A 23 -14.36 -19.87 -9.35
N LYS A 24 -15.47 -20.57 -9.55
CA LYS A 24 -15.56 -21.72 -10.44
C LYS A 24 -16.11 -21.32 -11.82
N SER A 25 -15.46 -20.34 -12.46
CA SER A 25 -15.59 -20.12 -13.90
C SER A 25 -14.20 -20.12 -14.55
N ASN A 26 -13.75 -21.32 -14.92
CA ASN A 26 -12.82 -21.66 -16.01
C ASN A 26 -11.76 -20.63 -16.44
N SER A 27 -10.71 -20.48 -15.63
CA SER A 27 -9.30 -20.70 -15.96
C SER A 27 -8.47 -20.06 -14.85
N SER A 28 -8.12 -20.83 -13.81
CA SER A 28 -7.21 -20.34 -12.77
C SER A 28 -5.83 -20.17 -13.41
N PHE A 29 -5.43 -18.93 -13.68
CA PHE A 29 -4.06 -18.64 -14.05
C PHE A 29 -3.15 -19.00 -12.88
N LEU A 30 -2.05 -19.69 -13.16
CA LEU A 30 -1.06 -20.06 -12.14
C LEU A 30 -0.30 -18.80 -11.68
N ASP A 31 0.29 -18.83 -10.50
CA ASP A 31 1.22 -17.77 -10.11
C ASP A 31 2.50 -17.84 -10.97
N VAL A 32 3.21 -16.71 -11.13
CA VAL A 32 4.38 -16.62 -12.04
C VAL A 32 5.43 -17.69 -11.74
N ASP A 33 5.69 -17.94 -10.45
CA ASP A 33 6.69 -18.91 -10.02
C ASP A 33 6.23 -20.36 -10.17
N GLU A 34 4.91 -20.60 -10.25
CA GLU A 34 4.34 -21.92 -10.56
C GLU A 34 4.26 -22.15 -12.07
N ALA A 35 3.95 -21.11 -12.84
CA ALA A 35 3.89 -21.12 -14.30
C ALA A 35 5.28 -21.24 -14.94
N PHE A 36 6.31 -20.64 -14.31
CA PHE A 36 7.69 -20.62 -14.79
C PHE A 36 8.64 -21.01 -13.66
N GLN A 37 8.77 -22.31 -13.41
CA GLN A 37 9.63 -22.83 -12.35
C GLN A 37 11.09 -22.72 -12.78
N PHE A 38 11.83 -21.85 -12.11
CA PHE A 38 13.22 -21.54 -12.41
C PHE A 38 14.19 -22.36 -11.54
N SER A 39 15.20 -22.96 -12.17
CA SER A 39 16.33 -23.61 -11.53
C SER A 39 17.63 -23.30 -12.27
N TYR A 40 18.77 -23.52 -11.61
CA TYR A 40 20.08 -23.31 -12.21
C TYR A 40 21.09 -24.33 -11.68
N VAL A 41 22.10 -24.61 -12.49
CA VAL A 41 23.26 -25.43 -12.13
C VAL A 41 24.51 -24.70 -12.60
N GLN A 42 25.47 -24.51 -11.70
CA GLN A 42 26.77 -23.94 -12.03
C GLN A 42 27.81 -25.05 -12.11
N ASN A 43 28.55 -25.11 -13.21
CA ASN A 43 29.67 -26.01 -13.43
C ASN A 43 30.93 -25.20 -13.79
N GLY A 44 31.59 -24.66 -12.77
CA GLY A 44 32.69 -23.72 -12.97
C GLY A 44 32.21 -22.46 -13.69
N GLU A 45 32.80 -22.20 -14.86
CA GLU A 45 32.53 -21.01 -15.70
C GLU A 45 31.23 -21.14 -16.52
N GLU A 46 30.66 -22.35 -16.62
CA GLU A 46 29.40 -22.58 -17.31
C GLU A 46 28.24 -22.56 -16.32
N LEU A 47 27.30 -21.64 -16.52
CA LEU A 47 26.05 -21.57 -15.78
C LEU A 47 24.89 -21.98 -16.67
N GLU A 48 24.25 -23.08 -16.31
CA GLU A 48 23.08 -23.62 -16.97
C GLU A 48 21.82 -23.14 -16.24
N LEU A 49 20.96 -22.44 -16.97
CA LEU A 49 19.71 -21.88 -16.46
C LEU A 49 18.54 -22.64 -17.07
N TYR A 50 17.62 -23.11 -16.25
CA TYR A 50 16.49 -23.92 -16.67
C TYR A 50 15.16 -23.34 -16.18
N TRP A 51 14.18 -23.34 -17.07
CA TRP A 51 12.78 -23.02 -16.76
C TRP A 51 11.91 -24.18 -17.18
N GLN A 52 11.10 -24.70 -16.24
CA GLN A 52 9.97 -25.56 -16.55
C GLN A 52 8.72 -24.70 -16.68
N ILE A 53 8.11 -24.73 -17.86
CA ILE A 53 6.98 -23.89 -18.25
C ILE A 53 5.71 -24.74 -18.21
N ALA A 54 4.70 -24.29 -17.48
CA ALA A 54 3.42 -24.98 -17.39
C ALA A 54 2.70 -25.03 -18.75
N ASP A 55 1.81 -26.01 -18.91
CA ASP A 55 0.98 -26.15 -20.12
C ASP A 55 0.15 -24.87 -20.35
N ASP A 56 0.05 -24.45 -21.61
CA ASP A 56 -0.58 -23.19 -22.04
C ASP A 56 0.13 -21.90 -21.62
N TYR A 57 1.38 -21.96 -21.15
CA TYR A 57 2.23 -20.78 -20.90
C TYR A 57 3.45 -20.77 -21.83
N TYR A 58 4.01 -19.58 -22.03
CA TYR A 58 5.21 -19.39 -22.85
C TYR A 58 6.07 -18.22 -22.38
N LEU A 59 7.39 -18.33 -22.62
CA LEU A 59 8.39 -17.29 -22.35
C LEU A 59 8.91 -16.66 -23.65
N TYR A 60 9.05 -15.34 -23.71
CA TYR A 60 9.60 -14.68 -24.89
C TYR A 60 11.13 -14.81 -24.96
N ALA A 61 11.65 -15.41 -26.04
CA ALA A 61 13.08 -15.60 -26.26
C ALA A 61 13.87 -14.28 -26.29
N ASP A 62 13.25 -13.23 -26.83
CA ASP A 62 13.84 -11.91 -27.00
C ASP A 62 13.78 -11.05 -25.71
N LYS A 63 12.98 -11.46 -24.70
CA LYS A 63 12.83 -10.70 -23.45
C LYS A 63 13.77 -11.12 -22.33
N PHE A 64 14.59 -12.15 -22.56
CA PHE A 64 15.66 -12.52 -21.65
C PHE A 64 16.78 -11.48 -21.65
N GLN A 65 17.05 -10.88 -20.48
CA GLN A 65 18.16 -9.98 -20.24
C GLN A 65 18.99 -10.43 -19.04
N PHE A 66 20.29 -10.24 -19.14
CA PHE A 66 21.28 -10.70 -18.16
C PHE A 66 22.10 -9.51 -17.70
N SER A 67 22.27 -9.38 -16.39
CA SER A 67 23.16 -8.39 -15.78
C SER A 67 23.90 -9.07 -14.64
N ILE A 68 25.21 -8.84 -14.53
CA ILE A 68 26.04 -9.50 -13.53
C ILE A 68 26.69 -8.46 -12.62
N GLU A 69 26.82 -8.79 -11.35
CA GLU A 69 27.54 -8.02 -10.34
C GLU A 69 28.72 -8.85 -9.84
N ASN A 70 29.89 -8.22 -9.68
CA ASN A 70 31.10 -8.84 -9.12
C ASN A 70 31.65 -10.05 -9.90
N ALA A 71 31.34 -10.14 -11.20
CA ALA A 71 31.89 -11.11 -12.16
C ALA A 71 31.80 -10.54 -13.59
N THR A 72 32.41 -11.20 -14.56
CA THR A 72 32.30 -10.83 -15.98
C THR A 72 31.32 -11.75 -16.70
N LEU A 73 30.37 -11.14 -17.43
CA LEU A 73 29.39 -11.87 -18.23
C LEU A 73 30.00 -12.20 -19.59
N GLY A 74 30.11 -13.48 -19.90
CA GLY A 74 30.54 -14.00 -21.19
C GLY A 74 29.37 -14.17 -22.17
N ASP A 75 29.58 -15.05 -23.14
CA ASP A 75 28.57 -15.35 -24.16
C ASP A 75 27.35 -16.07 -23.56
N VAL A 76 26.16 -15.65 -24.02
CA VAL A 76 24.88 -16.29 -23.66
C VAL A 76 24.36 -17.05 -24.86
N THR A 77 24.28 -18.38 -24.72
CA THR A 77 23.72 -19.26 -25.74
C THR A 77 22.24 -19.51 -25.43
N LYS A 78 21.37 -19.08 -26.36
CA LYS A 78 19.93 -19.29 -26.30
C LYS A 78 19.51 -20.41 -27.27
N PRO A 79 18.56 -21.28 -26.90
CA PRO A 79 18.03 -22.28 -27.80
C PRO A 79 17.17 -21.62 -28.89
N SER A 80 16.88 -22.37 -29.96
CA SER A 80 15.97 -21.87 -30.99
C SER A 80 14.54 -21.86 -30.46
N GLY A 81 13.90 -20.69 -30.45
CA GLY A 81 12.49 -20.55 -30.06
C GLY A 81 11.51 -20.95 -31.17
N THR A 82 10.25 -21.12 -30.80
CA THR A 82 9.13 -21.31 -31.74
C THR A 82 8.51 -19.96 -32.05
N GLN A 83 8.31 -19.64 -33.32
CA GLN A 83 7.66 -18.38 -33.71
C GLN A 83 6.15 -18.46 -33.49
N ILE A 84 5.60 -17.45 -32.82
CA ILE A 84 4.16 -17.24 -32.66
C ILE A 84 3.80 -15.81 -33.06
N GLU A 85 2.51 -15.58 -33.28
CA GLU A 85 1.92 -14.26 -33.42
C GLU A 85 0.91 -14.06 -32.30
N ASP A 86 1.11 -13.02 -31.48
CA ASP A 86 0.20 -12.65 -30.39
C ASP A 86 -0.19 -11.17 -30.45
N GLU A 87 -1.26 -10.81 -29.76
CA GLU A 87 -1.79 -9.43 -29.76
C GLU A 87 -0.93 -8.44 -28.95
N PHE A 88 0.05 -8.92 -28.18
CA PHE A 88 0.87 -8.08 -27.30
C PHE A 88 2.14 -7.57 -28.00
N PHE A 89 2.82 -8.45 -28.74
CA PHE A 89 4.11 -8.18 -29.37
C PHE A 89 4.17 -8.59 -30.85
N GLY A 90 3.09 -9.13 -31.42
CA GLY A 90 3.04 -9.55 -32.82
C GLY A 90 3.86 -10.81 -33.06
N VAL A 91 4.63 -10.84 -34.15
CA VAL A 91 5.44 -12.01 -34.54
C VAL A 91 6.73 -12.06 -33.70
N THR A 92 6.83 -13.04 -32.79
CA THR A 92 7.96 -13.19 -31.86
C THR A 92 8.31 -14.66 -31.61
N ASN A 93 9.54 -14.91 -31.16
CA ASN A 93 9.99 -16.24 -30.79
C ASN A 93 9.76 -16.51 -29.31
N VAL A 94 9.17 -17.66 -28.99
CA VAL A 94 8.85 -18.06 -27.62
C VAL A 94 9.31 -19.48 -27.32
N TYR A 95 9.42 -19.79 -26.03
CA TYR A 95 9.66 -21.14 -25.52
C TYR A 95 8.40 -21.68 -24.87
N PHE A 96 8.08 -22.94 -25.17
CA PHE A 96 7.00 -23.72 -24.56
C PHE A 96 7.60 -24.90 -23.81
N PHE A 97 6.93 -25.33 -22.73
CA PHE A 97 7.29 -26.48 -21.89
C PHE A 97 8.62 -26.35 -21.12
N GLU A 98 9.69 -25.96 -21.80
CA GLU A 98 11.01 -25.77 -21.21
C GLU A 98 11.81 -24.67 -21.91
N ALA A 99 12.71 -24.03 -21.18
CA ALA A 99 13.75 -23.17 -21.73
C ALA A 99 15.06 -23.44 -21.00
N GLN A 100 16.12 -23.73 -21.76
CA GLN A 100 17.46 -24.01 -21.23
C GLN A 100 18.45 -23.03 -21.85
N LEU A 101 19.08 -22.20 -21.03
CA LEU A 101 20.03 -21.17 -21.50
C LEU A 101 21.38 -21.38 -20.83
N ASN A 102 22.45 -21.31 -21.62
CA ASN A 102 23.81 -21.46 -21.12
C ASN A 102 24.49 -20.09 -21.11
N VAL A 103 25.02 -19.71 -19.94
CA VAL A 103 25.69 -18.43 -19.72
C VAL A 103 27.13 -18.73 -19.30
N LEU A 104 28.10 -18.20 -20.04
CA LEU A 104 29.50 -18.21 -19.61
C LEU A 104 29.73 -17.07 -18.63
N VAL A 105 30.41 -17.37 -17.53
CA VAL A 105 30.79 -16.41 -16.47
C VAL A 105 32.26 -16.58 -16.14
N SER A 106 32.97 -15.45 -16.00
CA SER A 106 34.41 -15.43 -15.68
C SER A 106 34.69 -14.43 -14.55
N ASP A 107 35.91 -14.46 -14.01
CA ASP A 107 36.37 -13.55 -12.94
C ASP A 107 35.41 -13.46 -11.74
N ILE A 108 34.85 -14.60 -11.32
CA ILE A 108 33.82 -14.66 -10.28
C ILE A 108 34.44 -14.37 -8.91
N THR A 109 34.14 -13.19 -8.35
CA THR A 109 34.60 -12.80 -7.01
C THR A 109 33.58 -13.17 -5.93
N ASP A 110 33.95 -12.98 -4.64
CA ASP A 110 33.06 -13.23 -3.51
C ASP A 110 31.75 -12.42 -3.66
N ASN A 111 30.60 -13.06 -3.40
CA ASN A 111 29.26 -12.46 -3.54
C ASN A 111 28.90 -12.01 -4.97
N ALA A 112 29.36 -12.74 -5.99
CA ALA A 112 28.88 -12.53 -7.36
C ALA A 112 27.42 -12.95 -7.54
N ILE A 113 26.64 -12.11 -8.22
CA ILE A 113 25.22 -12.32 -8.46
C ILE A 113 24.90 -12.10 -9.93
N LEU A 114 24.28 -13.08 -10.57
CA LEU A 114 23.68 -12.93 -11.89
C LEU A 114 22.19 -12.59 -11.75
N ASN A 115 21.79 -11.43 -12.25
CA ASN A 115 20.42 -11.00 -12.39
C ASN A 115 19.87 -11.41 -13.77
N VAL A 116 18.86 -12.28 -13.78
CA VAL A 116 18.20 -12.76 -14.99
C VAL A 116 16.79 -12.21 -15.06
N ARG A 117 16.53 -11.34 -16.04
CA ARG A 117 15.19 -10.79 -16.30
C ARG A 117 14.50 -11.55 -17.43
N TYR A 118 13.29 -12.02 -17.21
CA TYR A 118 12.46 -12.68 -18.23
C TYR A 118 11.00 -12.25 -18.14
N GLN A 119 10.22 -12.55 -19.18
CA GLN A 119 8.80 -12.27 -19.24
C GLN A 119 8.08 -13.39 -20.01
N GLY A 120 6.90 -13.76 -19.54
CA GLY A 120 6.04 -14.76 -20.18
C GLY A 120 4.57 -14.41 -20.10
N CYS A 121 3.78 -15.15 -20.86
CA CYS A 121 2.33 -15.01 -20.93
C CYS A 121 1.65 -16.38 -20.93
N ALA A 122 0.39 -16.37 -20.52
CA ALA A 122 -0.55 -17.45 -20.71
C ALA A 122 -1.24 -17.29 -22.07
N LYS A 123 -1.40 -18.38 -22.80
CA LYS A 123 -2.13 -18.44 -24.07
C LYS A 123 -3.59 -18.02 -23.95
N ALA A 124 -4.15 -18.10 -22.74
CA ALA A 124 -5.50 -17.61 -22.43
C ALA A 124 -5.60 -16.07 -22.29
N GLY A 125 -4.57 -15.32 -22.67
CA GLY A 125 -4.64 -13.85 -22.84
C GLY A 125 -4.15 -13.03 -21.64
N LEU A 126 -3.34 -13.61 -20.75
CA LEU A 126 -2.73 -12.92 -19.62
C LEU A 126 -1.22 -12.84 -19.81
N CYS A 127 -0.64 -11.64 -19.85
CA CYS A 127 0.80 -11.44 -19.83
C CYS A 127 1.27 -11.01 -18.45
N TYR A 128 2.28 -11.70 -17.90
CA TYR A 128 2.89 -11.34 -16.63
C TYR A 128 3.87 -10.19 -16.80
N ASN A 129 4.12 -9.47 -15.71
CA ASN A 129 5.15 -8.44 -15.68
C ASN A 129 6.55 -9.08 -15.75
N PRO A 130 7.58 -8.38 -16.27
CA PRO A 130 8.94 -8.89 -16.26
C PRO A 130 9.43 -9.18 -14.82
N VAL A 131 9.98 -10.37 -14.60
CA VAL A 131 10.51 -10.83 -13.32
C VAL A 131 12.03 -10.90 -13.40
N VAL A 132 12.70 -10.52 -12.30
CA VAL A 132 14.16 -10.65 -12.16
C VAL A 132 14.46 -11.75 -11.14
N LYS A 133 15.19 -12.78 -11.54
CA LYS A 133 15.73 -13.82 -10.65
C LYS A 133 17.20 -13.53 -10.36
N LYS A 134 17.57 -13.61 -9.09
CA LYS A 134 18.94 -13.44 -8.61
C LYS A 134 19.57 -14.81 -8.43
N VAL A 135 20.66 -15.08 -9.14
CA VAL A 135 21.43 -16.32 -9.07
C VAL A 135 22.75 -16.02 -8.37
N PRO A 136 22.95 -16.45 -7.12
CA PRO A 136 24.25 -16.34 -6.48
C PRO A 136 25.24 -17.30 -7.16
N LEU A 137 26.43 -16.80 -7.49
CA LEU A 137 27.49 -17.56 -8.14
C LEU A 137 28.54 -17.99 -7.11
N GLU A 138 29.01 -19.22 -7.24
CA GLU A 138 30.15 -19.74 -6.49
C GLU A 138 31.44 -19.15 -7.06
N ALA A 139 32.25 -18.53 -6.20
CA ALA A 139 33.51 -17.92 -6.58
C ALA A 139 34.51 -18.98 -7.06
N ILE A 140 35.02 -18.80 -8.27
CA ILE A 140 36.09 -19.64 -8.82
C ILE A 140 37.40 -18.93 -8.48
N VAL A 141 37.86 -19.13 -7.24
CA VAL A 141 39.16 -18.62 -6.83
C VAL A 141 40.22 -19.43 -7.56
N THR A 142 40.78 -18.88 -8.65
CA THR A 142 42.13 -19.28 -9.07
C THR A 142 43.03 -18.96 -7.87
N ALA A 143 43.47 -20.01 -7.18
CA ALA A 143 44.25 -19.92 -5.96
C ALA A 143 45.59 -19.21 -6.21
N ASN A 144 45.58 -17.88 -6.22
CA ASN A 144 46.75 -17.06 -5.98
C ASN A 144 46.79 -16.76 -4.48
N SER A 145 47.51 -17.62 -3.79
CA SER A 145 47.82 -17.59 -2.36
C SER A 145 48.71 -16.39 -2.00
N ALA A 146 48.21 -15.17 -2.17
CA ALA A 146 48.95 -13.95 -1.82
C ALA A 146 48.11 -12.91 -1.04
N ASP A 147 46.77 -12.96 -1.07
CA ASP A 147 45.93 -11.86 -0.54
C ASP A 147 45.17 -12.17 0.77
N MET A 148 45.54 -13.26 1.45
CA MET A 148 44.99 -13.61 2.78
C MET A 148 45.58 -12.80 3.94
N ALA A 149 46.65 -12.01 3.70
CA ALA A 149 47.32 -11.23 4.74
C ALA A 149 46.73 -9.80 4.91
N THR A 150 46.00 -9.28 3.92
CA THR A 150 45.55 -7.88 3.91
C THR A 150 44.16 -7.69 4.54
N ARG A 151 43.32 -8.72 4.54
CA ARG A 151 41.90 -8.63 5.01
C ARG A 151 41.73 -8.68 6.53
N LEU A 152 42.76 -9.05 7.30
CA LEU A 152 42.72 -9.08 8.77
C LEU A 152 43.01 -7.72 9.44
N LEU A 153 43.36 -6.69 8.67
CA LEU A 153 43.72 -5.35 9.19
C LEU A 153 42.61 -4.30 8.99
N ALA A 154 41.51 -4.62 8.30
CA ALA A 154 40.46 -3.65 7.95
C ALA A 154 39.15 -3.80 8.75
N ALA A 155 39.11 -4.66 9.76
CA ALA A 155 37.89 -4.99 10.51
C ALA A 155 37.71 -4.22 11.83
N GLU A 156 38.51 -3.20 12.12
CA GLU A 156 38.37 -2.38 13.33
C GLU A 156 38.56 -0.89 12.99
N GLN A 157 37.47 -0.20 12.65
CA GLN A 157 37.07 1.09 13.27
C GLN A 157 35.88 1.76 12.55
N THR A 158 34.84 1.94 13.37
CA THR A 158 33.58 2.71 13.29
C THR A 158 33.59 4.08 12.60
N SER A 159 32.47 4.35 11.89
CA SER A 159 31.68 5.60 11.80
C SER A 159 32.38 6.94 11.49
N ASP A 160 32.05 7.58 10.36
CA ASP A 160 31.17 8.77 10.29
C ASP A 160 31.22 9.37 8.86
N ASP A 161 30.10 9.98 8.49
CA ASP A 161 29.86 11.02 7.48
C ASP A 161 29.84 10.76 5.95
N SER A 162 28.64 11.08 5.43
CA SER A 162 28.24 11.69 4.16
C SER A 162 28.95 11.37 2.83
N PHE A 163 28.16 10.83 1.86
CA PHE A 163 28.23 11.24 0.45
C PHE A 163 26.92 10.87 -0.27
N GLU A 164 26.17 11.89 -0.72
CA GLU A 164 25.17 11.77 -1.79
C GLU A 164 25.88 11.58 -3.15
N PRO A 165 25.20 10.97 -4.13
CA PRO A 165 24.80 11.79 -5.28
C PRO A 165 23.37 11.51 -5.81
N THR A 166 22.60 12.60 -5.87
CA THR A 166 21.76 13.18 -6.94
C THR A 166 21.02 12.33 -8.00
N ASP A 167 19.68 12.52 -7.97
CA ASP A 167 18.62 12.52 -9.01
C ASP A 167 18.34 11.31 -9.92
N GLU A 168 17.18 10.65 -9.69
CA GLU A 168 16.09 10.46 -10.69
C GLU A 168 14.78 10.01 -9.98
N ASN A 169 13.72 10.83 -10.05
CA ASN A 169 12.29 10.51 -9.82
C ASN A 169 11.92 9.29 -8.92
N ILE A 170 12.43 9.24 -7.68
CA ILE A 170 11.92 8.29 -6.70
C ILE A 170 10.69 8.92 -6.04
N SER A 171 9.51 8.31 -6.27
CA SER A 171 8.26 8.75 -5.65
C SER A 171 8.43 8.98 -4.14
N GLU A 172 7.81 10.02 -3.56
CA GLU A 172 7.87 10.30 -2.11
C GLU A 172 7.44 9.09 -1.26
N GLN A 173 6.64 8.20 -1.87
CA GLN A 173 6.20 6.93 -1.32
C GLN A 173 7.36 5.95 -1.08
N HIS A 174 8.33 5.89 -2.00
CA HIS A 174 9.53 5.05 -1.86
C HIS A 174 10.52 5.63 -0.83
N LYS A 175 10.64 6.95 -0.73
CA LYS A 175 11.51 7.60 0.27
C LYS A 175 11.02 7.36 1.70
N LEU A 176 9.69 7.34 1.89
CA LEU A 176 9.08 6.92 3.15
C LEU A 176 9.34 5.43 3.43
N ALA A 177 9.12 4.54 2.45
CA ALA A 177 9.37 3.11 2.61
C ALA A 177 10.83 2.81 3.01
N SER A 178 11.82 3.46 2.39
CA SER A 178 13.24 3.28 2.71
C SER A 178 13.64 3.81 4.09
N LEU A 179 12.95 4.83 4.62
CA LEU A 179 13.17 5.30 5.99
C LEU A 179 12.65 4.30 7.04
N PHE A 180 11.70 3.43 6.67
CA PHE A 180 11.13 2.42 7.55
C PHE A 180 11.86 1.07 7.54
N GLU A 181 12.75 0.83 6.57
CA GLU A 181 13.47 -0.44 6.40
C GLU A 181 14.60 -0.65 7.44
N ASN A 182 15.11 0.43 8.05
CA ASN A 182 16.27 0.39 8.95
C ASN A 182 16.03 0.98 10.36
N GLN A 183 14.77 1.17 10.78
CA GLN A 183 14.44 1.81 12.07
C GLN A 183 13.55 0.98 13.02
N SER A 184 13.69 1.29 14.33
CA SER A 184 12.90 0.69 15.40
C SER A 184 11.39 0.95 15.20
N LEU A 185 10.56 -0.06 15.49
CA LEU A 185 9.09 0.01 15.38
C LEU A 185 8.48 1.23 16.08
N TRP A 186 9.13 1.74 17.13
CA TRP A 186 8.70 2.92 17.87
C TRP A 186 8.84 4.21 17.06
N LEU A 187 9.95 4.38 16.32
CA LEU A 187 10.16 5.58 15.50
C LEU A 187 9.27 5.56 14.26
N THR A 188 9.02 4.38 13.70
CA THR A 188 8.02 4.17 12.64
C THR A 188 6.63 4.61 13.10
N LEU A 189 6.17 4.15 14.26
CA LEU A 189 4.88 4.56 14.84
C LEU A 189 4.81 6.08 15.08
N LEU A 190 5.89 6.67 15.58
CA LEU A 190 5.94 8.11 15.86
C LEU A 190 5.92 8.94 14.57
N ALA A 191 6.61 8.48 13.52
CA ALA A 191 6.60 9.12 12.20
C ALA A 191 5.21 9.05 11.55
N PHE A 192 4.54 7.89 11.58
CA PHE A 192 3.15 7.77 11.09
C PHE A 192 2.18 8.63 11.90
N PHE A 193 2.35 8.70 13.21
CA PHE A 193 1.57 9.60 14.06
C PHE A 193 1.78 11.07 13.69
N ALA A 194 3.04 11.49 13.48
CA ALA A 194 3.38 12.84 13.05
C ALA A 194 2.82 13.17 11.66
N LEU A 195 2.89 12.23 10.71
CA LEU A 195 2.24 12.35 9.41
C LEU A 195 0.72 12.50 9.55
N GLY A 196 0.08 11.73 10.43
CA GLY A 196 -1.35 11.87 10.75
C GLY A 196 -1.71 13.26 11.26
N VAL A 197 -0.88 13.83 12.14
CA VAL A 197 -1.06 15.22 12.61
C VAL A 197 -0.86 16.21 11.47
N GLY A 198 0.14 16.02 10.60
CA GLY A 198 0.36 16.87 9.42
C GLY A 198 -0.84 16.84 8.45
N LEU A 199 -1.41 15.67 8.23
CA LEU A 199 -2.57 15.48 7.36
C LEU A 199 -3.84 16.15 7.90
N ALA A 200 -3.94 16.38 9.22
CA ALA A 200 -5.07 17.12 9.80
C ALA A 200 -5.14 18.57 9.30
N PHE A 201 -4.03 19.13 8.81
CA PHE A 201 -3.97 20.47 8.22
C PHE A 201 -4.30 20.51 6.72
N THR A 202 -4.70 19.38 6.12
CA THR A 202 -5.03 19.32 4.69
C THR A 202 -6.39 19.96 4.38
N PRO A 203 -6.57 20.47 3.14
CA PRO A 203 -7.80 21.13 2.72
C PRO A 203 -9.05 20.22 2.75
N CYS A 204 -8.89 18.90 2.85
CA CYS A 204 -10.02 17.96 2.91
C CYS A 204 -10.59 17.78 4.33
N VAL A 205 -9.82 18.05 5.37
CA VAL A 205 -10.27 17.94 6.78
C VAL A 205 -10.81 19.28 7.30
N PHE A 206 -10.36 20.39 6.70
CA PHE A 206 -10.80 21.74 7.06
C PHE A 206 -12.32 21.96 6.99
N PRO A 207 -13.08 21.42 6.00
CA PRO A 207 -14.54 21.56 5.92
C PRO A 207 -15.33 20.82 7.01
N MET A 208 -14.68 19.91 7.73
CA MET A 208 -15.28 19.10 8.80
C MET A 208 -15.21 19.81 10.16
N PHE A 209 -14.22 20.67 10.35
CA PHE A 209 -14.04 21.48 11.56
C PHE A 209 -15.24 22.38 11.92
N PRO A 210 -15.90 23.07 10.95
CA PRO A 210 -17.10 23.87 11.21
C PRO A 210 -18.30 23.05 11.66
N ILE A 211 -18.41 21.79 11.24
CA ILE A 211 -19.52 20.89 11.62
C ILE A 211 -19.42 20.58 13.11
N LEU A 212 -18.23 20.19 13.59
CA LEU A 212 -17.96 19.97 15.00
C LEU A 212 -18.14 21.25 15.82
N SER A 213 -17.64 22.39 15.31
CA SER A 213 -17.84 23.69 15.95
C SER A 213 -19.33 24.05 16.07
N GLY A 214 -20.15 23.81 15.03
CA GLY A 214 -21.59 24.07 15.05
C GLY A 214 -22.36 23.14 16.00
N ILE A 215 -21.98 21.86 16.08
CA ILE A 215 -22.58 20.88 17.00
C ILE A 215 -22.24 21.21 18.47
N ILE A 216 -21.00 21.67 18.71
CA ILE A 216 -20.52 22.04 20.05
C ILE A 216 -21.11 23.40 20.46
N ALA A 217 -21.06 24.42 19.60
CA ALA A 217 -21.57 25.76 19.89
C ALA A 217 -23.11 25.84 20.01
N GLY A 218 -23.85 24.86 19.47
CA GLY A 218 -25.30 24.77 19.55
C GLY A 218 -25.86 24.24 20.88
N GLN A 219 -25.03 23.76 21.81
CA GLN A 219 -25.47 23.25 23.11
C GLN A 219 -25.19 24.26 24.23
N LYS A 220 -26.23 24.69 24.96
CA LYS A 220 -26.16 25.71 26.03
C LYS A 220 -25.47 25.21 27.32
N ASP A 221 -25.28 23.90 27.50
CA ASP A 221 -24.65 23.29 28.68
C ASP A 221 -23.43 22.44 28.29
N LEU A 222 -22.31 23.10 27.99
CA LEU A 222 -21.07 22.43 27.60
C LEU A 222 -20.25 22.03 28.82
N THR A 223 -20.21 20.74 29.14
CA THR A 223 -19.16 20.16 29.98
C THR A 223 -18.02 19.69 29.08
N VAL A 224 -16.77 20.08 29.39
CA VAL A 224 -15.53 19.63 28.72
C VAL A 224 -15.50 18.11 28.50
N LYS A 225 -15.95 17.34 29.50
CA LYS A 225 -16.08 15.88 29.44
C LYS A 225 -16.93 15.39 28.26
N ARG A 226 -17.99 16.12 27.91
CA ARG A 226 -18.92 15.74 26.85
C ARG A 226 -18.35 16.05 25.48
N GLY A 227 -17.66 17.19 25.31
CA GLY A 227 -16.91 17.51 24.09
C GLY A 227 -15.84 16.48 23.80
N LEU A 228 -15.05 16.12 24.83
CA LEU A 228 -14.01 15.10 24.73
C LEU A 228 -14.58 13.71 24.40
N MET A 229 -15.69 13.31 25.04
CA MET A 229 -16.35 12.03 24.74
C MET A 229 -16.88 11.97 23.30
N LEU A 230 -17.46 13.07 22.78
CA LEU A 230 -17.95 13.11 21.41
C LEU A 230 -16.80 13.05 20.39
N SER A 231 -15.72 13.81 20.62
CA SER A 231 -14.52 13.75 19.76
C SER A 231 -13.88 12.37 19.77
N PHE A 232 -13.87 11.69 20.93
CA PHE A 232 -13.35 10.33 21.05
C PHE A 232 -14.20 9.31 20.26
N ILE A 233 -15.52 9.36 20.38
CA ILE A 233 -16.44 8.49 19.61
C ILE A 233 -16.32 8.75 18.10
N TYR A 234 -16.18 10.02 17.71
CA TYR A 234 -15.94 10.41 16.32
C TYR A 234 -14.61 9.84 15.78
N ALA A 235 -13.51 10.03 16.52
CA ALA A 235 -12.19 9.50 16.15
C ALA A 235 -12.20 7.97 16.07
N GLN A 236 -12.94 7.30 16.95
CA GLN A 236 -13.08 5.85 16.94
C GLN A 236 -13.83 5.34 15.69
N GLY A 237 -14.85 6.07 15.23
CA GLY A 237 -15.55 5.75 13.98
C GLY A 237 -14.67 5.91 12.74
N MET A 238 -13.88 6.99 12.69
CA MET A 238 -12.87 7.19 11.63
C MET A 238 -11.80 6.09 11.66
N ALA A 239 -11.25 5.78 12.83
CA ALA A 239 -10.21 4.77 12.98
C ALA A 239 -10.71 3.37 12.57
N LEU A 240 -11.91 2.98 13.04
CA LEU A 240 -12.48 1.68 12.68
C LEU A 240 -12.77 1.58 11.18
N THR A 241 -13.29 2.62 10.55
CA THR A 241 -13.56 2.61 9.11
C THR A 241 -12.27 2.55 8.28
N TYR A 242 -11.25 3.34 8.61
CA TYR A 242 -9.97 3.28 7.90
C TYR A 242 -9.23 1.97 8.13
N SER A 243 -9.26 1.41 9.33
CA SER A 243 -8.68 0.10 9.59
C SER A 243 -9.43 -1.01 8.84
N LEU A 244 -10.77 -0.97 8.78
CA LEU A 244 -11.55 -1.95 8.01
C LEU A 244 -11.29 -1.84 6.51
N LEU A 245 -11.33 -0.62 5.97
CA LEU A 245 -11.07 -0.37 4.56
C LEU A 245 -9.63 -0.76 4.20
N GLY A 246 -8.66 -0.41 5.04
CA GLY A 246 -7.26 -0.80 4.87
C GLY A 246 -7.07 -2.32 4.88
N LEU A 247 -7.77 -3.04 5.77
CA LEU A 247 -7.73 -4.51 5.81
C LEU A 247 -8.35 -5.14 4.56
N VAL A 248 -9.48 -4.62 4.09
CA VAL A 248 -10.16 -5.09 2.86
C VAL A 248 -9.30 -4.82 1.62
N VAL A 249 -8.64 -3.66 1.55
CA VAL A 249 -7.74 -3.33 0.45
C VAL A 249 -6.47 -4.18 0.51
N ALA A 250 -5.90 -4.39 1.70
CA ALA A 250 -4.74 -5.26 1.90
C ALA A 250 -5.04 -6.72 1.54
N SER A 251 -6.24 -7.23 1.84
CA SER A 251 -6.60 -8.63 1.54
C SER A 251 -6.88 -8.89 0.07
N MET A 252 -7.31 -7.88 -0.68
CA MET A 252 -7.54 -8.00 -2.13
C MET A 252 -6.31 -7.67 -2.99
N GLY A 253 -5.24 -7.15 -2.39
CA GLY A 253 -3.91 -7.06 -3.01
C GLY A 253 -3.83 -6.19 -4.28
N SER A 254 -2.91 -6.55 -5.17
CA SER A 254 -2.56 -5.82 -6.41
C SER A 254 -3.73 -5.57 -7.36
N GLN A 255 -4.81 -6.34 -7.24
CA GLN A 255 -6.01 -6.25 -8.09
C GLN A 255 -6.76 -4.93 -7.89
N PHE A 256 -6.76 -4.37 -6.66
CA PHE A 256 -7.39 -3.07 -6.40
C PHE A 256 -6.64 -1.92 -7.07
N GLN A 257 -5.32 -2.01 -7.15
CA GLN A 257 -4.50 -0.97 -7.74
C GLN A 257 -4.75 -0.90 -9.26
N ALA A 258 -4.89 -2.04 -9.94
CA ALA A 258 -5.26 -2.10 -11.35
C ALA A 258 -6.67 -1.52 -11.60
N TYR A 259 -7.63 -1.76 -10.71
CA TYR A 259 -9.00 -1.23 -10.85
C TYR A 259 -9.08 0.28 -10.62
N LEU A 260 -8.34 0.82 -9.64
CA LEU A 260 -8.24 2.27 -9.40
C LEU A 260 -7.48 3.01 -10.50
N GLN A 261 -6.62 2.31 -11.23
CA GLN A 261 -5.87 2.86 -12.36
C GLN A 261 -6.69 2.87 -13.66
N HIS A 262 -7.91 2.33 -13.65
CA HIS A 262 -8.79 2.39 -14.82
C HIS A 262 -9.16 3.85 -15.13
N PRO A 263 -8.98 4.32 -16.38
CA PRO A 263 -9.13 5.73 -16.75
C PRO A 263 -10.50 6.29 -16.41
N SER A 264 -11.55 5.46 -16.48
CA SER A 264 -12.92 5.86 -16.12
C SER A 264 -13.09 6.21 -14.63
N VAL A 265 -12.39 5.53 -13.73
CA VAL A 265 -12.47 5.76 -12.27
C VAL A 265 -11.67 7.02 -11.90
N LEU A 266 -10.51 7.21 -12.52
CA LEU A 266 -9.72 8.43 -12.36
C LEU A 266 -10.47 9.66 -12.85
N ILE A 267 -11.15 9.58 -14.01
CA ILE A 267 -11.98 10.66 -14.53
C ILE A 267 -13.16 10.94 -13.59
N ALA A 268 -13.88 9.91 -13.11
CA ALA A 268 -14.98 10.09 -12.18
C ALA A 268 -14.54 10.75 -10.86
N THR A 269 -13.40 10.32 -10.31
CA THR A 269 -12.84 10.87 -9.06
C THR A 269 -12.32 12.29 -9.27
N SER A 270 -11.67 12.57 -10.39
CA SER A 270 -11.22 13.92 -10.76
C SER A 270 -12.41 14.89 -10.91
N VAL A 271 -13.48 14.48 -11.60
CA VAL A 271 -14.71 15.27 -11.73
C VAL A 271 -15.34 15.54 -10.37
N LEU A 272 -15.38 14.52 -9.48
CA LEU A 272 -15.86 14.68 -8.11
C LEU A 272 -15.04 15.72 -7.32
N PHE A 273 -13.70 15.68 -7.44
CA PHE A 273 -12.83 16.67 -6.79
C PHE A 273 -12.99 18.07 -7.36
N VAL A 274 -13.11 18.22 -8.69
CA VAL A 274 -13.39 19.51 -9.33
C VAL A 274 -14.73 20.07 -8.84
N PHE A 275 -15.75 19.21 -8.70
CA PHE A 275 -17.05 19.60 -8.18
C PHE A 275 -16.97 20.06 -6.71
N LEU A 276 -16.23 19.35 -5.86
CA LEU A 276 -15.97 19.72 -4.47
C LEU A 276 -15.17 21.02 -4.34
N ALA A 277 -14.16 21.21 -5.18
CA ALA A 277 -13.38 22.45 -5.26
C ALA A 277 -14.27 23.63 -5.69
N ALA A 278 -15.11 23.45 -6.70
CA ALA A 278 -16.05 24.47 -7.15
C ALA A 278 -17.10 24.85 -6.07
N SER A 279 -17.47 23.91 -5.20
CA SER A 279 -18.28 24.16 -3.99
C SER A 279 -17.50 24.96 -2.93
N MET A 280 -16.20 24.73 -2.78
CA MET A 280 -15.32 25.54 -1.92
C MET A 280 -15.11 26.96 -2.46
N PHE A 281 -15.01 27.19 -3.76
CA PHE A 281 -14.97 28.56 -4.30
C PHE A 281 -16.29 29.33 -4.15
N GLY A 282 -17.38 28.66 -3.77
CA GLY A 282 -18.69 29.30 -3.61
C GLY A 282 -19.31 29.74 -4.94
N TRP A 283 -18.73 29.33 -6.07
CA TRP A 283 -19.23 29.64 -7.41
C TRP A 283 -20.54 28.90 -7.69
N ILE A 284 -20.67 27.69 -7.13
CA ILE A 284 -21.95 27.04 -6.91
C ILE A 284 -22.30 27.19 -5.44
N ASN A 285 -22.96 28.29 -5.08
CA ASN A 285 -23.70 28.35 -3.81
C ASN A 285 -24.89 27.38 -3.94
N LEU A 286 -24.64 26.09 -3.76
CA LEU A 286 -25.64 25.11 -3.35
C LEU A 286 -26.08 25.49 -1.94
N GLN A 287 -26.76 26.63 -1.80
CA GLN A 287 -27.80 26.76 -0.80
C GLN A 287 -28.85 25.75 -1.20
N LEU A 288 -28.62 24.50 -0.78
CA LEU A 288 -29.62 23.44 -0.79
C LEU A 288 -30.92 24.11 -0.34
N PRO A 289 -31.98 24.06 -1.16
CA PRO A 289 -33.21 24.79 -0.88
C PRO A 289 -33.59 24.50 0.57
N GLN A 290 -33.90 25.55 1.33
CA GLN A 290 -34.04 25.52 2.80
C GLN A 290 -34.95 24.38 3.31
N SER A 291 -35.82 23.84 2.45
CA SER A 291 -36.65 22.66 2.68
C SER A 291 -35.91 21.32 2.82
N TRP A 292 -34.80 21.10 2.11
CA TRP A 292 -34.01 19.86 2.19
C TRP A 292 -33.08 19.90 3.40
N THR A 293 -32.44 21.05 3.64
CA THR A 293 -31.63 21.27 4.84
C THR A 293 -32.50 21.28 6.09
N SER A 294 -33.68 21.90 6.09
CA SER A 294 -34.59 21.82 7.24
C SER A 294 -35.06 20.39 7.49
N ARG A 295 -35.41 19.60 6.46
CA ARG A 295 -35.80 18.20 6.65
C ARG A 295 -34.67 17.30 7.13
N LEU A 296 -33.46 17.42 6.57
CA LEU A 296 -32.30 16.68 7.09
C LEU A 296 -31.95 17.11 8.51
N THR A 297 -32.01 18.42 8.80
CA THR A 297 -31.70 18.97 10.12
C THR A 297 -32.79 18.64 11.13
N GLU A 298 -34.04 18.46 10.71
CA GLU A 298 -35.18 18.09 11.54
C GLU A 298 -35.20 16.59 11.84
N VAL A 299 -34.85 15.74 10.86
CA VAL A 299 -34.54 14.31 11.07
C VAL A 299 -33.32 14.15 11.99
N SER A 300 -32.30 15.00 11.82
CA SER A 300 -31.12 15.05 12.70
C SER A 300 -31.44 15.59 14.12
N ASN A 301 -32.35 16.57 14.23
CA ASN A 301 -32.81 17.10 15.52
C ASN A 301 -33.72 16.13 16.27
N GLN A 302 -34.55 15.35 15.56
CA GLN A 302 -35.36 14.28 16.16
C GLN A 302 -34.50 13.08 16.59
N GLN A 303 -33.33 12.87 15.98
CA GLN A 303 -32.32 11.91 16.43
C GLN A 303 -31.43 12.38 17.60
N LYS A 304 -31.82 13.46 18.32
CA LYS A 304 -31.15 13.87 19.58
C LYS A 304 -31.19 12.81 20.69
N SER A 305 -31.98 11.74 20.55
CA SER A 305 -32.03 10.59 21.48
C SER A 305 -31.05 9.44 21.20
N GLY A 306 -30.07 9.60 20.31
CA GLY A 306 -29.03 8.60 20.00
C GLY A 306 -27.60 9.16 19.93
N LYS A 307 -27.28 10.15 20.78
CA LYS A 307 -26.13 11.10 20.73
C LYS A 307 -24.73 10.52 20.41
N SER A 308 -24.48 9.23 20.60
CA SER A 308 -23.21 8.56 20.27
C SER A 308 -23.22 7.86 18.91
N LEU A 309 -24.34 7.22 18.53
CA LEU A 309 -24.46 6.46 17.29
C LEU A 309 -24.44 7.38 16.07
N GLY A 310 -25.13 8.52 16.13
CA GLY A 310 -25.13 9.49 15.03
C GLY A 310 -23.76 10.14 14.76
N VAL A 311 -22.99 10.39 15.83
CA VAL A 311 -21.62 10.93 15.73
C VAL A 311 -20.66 9.88 15.17
N PHE A 312 -20.82 8.61 15.57
CA PHE A 312 -20.06 7.49 15.03
C PHE A 312 -20.33 7.28 13.53
N LEU A 313 -21.60 7.28 13.11
CA LEU A 313 -22.00 7.16 11.70
C LEU A 313 -21.53 8.34 10.84
N MET A 314 -21.57 9.56 11.37
CA MET A 314 -21.02 10.73 10.67
C MET A 314 -19.50 10.67 10.55
N GLY A 315 -18.80 10.14 11.57
CA GLY A 315 -17.38 9.82 11.47
C GLY A 315 -17.11 8.79 10.37
N ALA A 316 -17.84 7.67 10.35
CA ALA A 316 -17.69 6.63 9.34
C ALA A 316 -17.90 7.16 7.89
N LEU A 317 -18.94 7.96 7.67
CA LEU A 317 -19.21 8.59 6.38
C LEU A 317 -18.11 9.58 5.99
N SER A 318 -17.61 10.37 6.93
CA SER A 318 -16.51 11.30 6.69
C SER A 318 -15.20 10.60 6.34
N GLY A 319 -14.91 9.46 6.97
CA GLY A 319 -13.74 8.64 6.68
C GLY A 319 -13.77 8.15 5.24
N LEU A 320 -14.93 7.68 4.78
CA LEU A 320 -15.14 7.22 3.41
C LEU A 320 -14.92 8.36 2.37
N ILE A 321 -15.40 9.57 2.68
CA ILE A 321 -15.24 10.74 1.80
C ILE A 321 -13.79 11.24 1.80
N ALA A 322 -13.07 11.07 2.91
CA ALA A 322 -11.67 11.46 3.04
C ALA A 322 -10.67 10.38 2.57
N SER A 323 -11.12 9.15 2.29
CA SER A 323 -10.29 8.11 1.66
C SER A 323 -9.51 8.58 0.43
N PRO A 324 -10.10 9.28 -0.57
CA PRO A 324 -9.36 9.69 -1.75
C PRO A 324 -8.26 10.74 -1.45
N CYS A 325 -8.38 11.54 -0.39
CA CYS A 325 -7.35 12.52 -0.02
C CYS A 325 -6.23 11.95 0.87
N THR A 326 -6.42 10.76 1.45
CA THR A 326 -5.40 10.08 2.27
C THR A 326 -4.65 8.98 1.52
N THR A 327 -4.89 8.85 0.20
CA THR A 327 -4.32 7.80 -0.66
C THR A 327 -2.80 7.73 -0.58
N ALA A 328 -2.09 8.87 -0.69
CA ALA A 328 -0.62 8.85 -0.70
C ALA A 328 0.01 8.31 0.61
N PRO A 329 -0.39 8.78 1.81
CA PRO A 329 0.02 8.16 3.07
C PRO A 329 -0.41 6.70 3.22
N LEU A 330 -1.63 6.37 2.77
CA LEU A 330 -2.17 5.02 2.86
C LEU A 330 -1.35 4.04 2.02
N THR A 331 -0.96 4.41 0.80
CA THR A 331 -0.11 3.58 -0.07
C THR A 331 1.26 3.32 0.56
N GLY A 332 1.88 4.32 1.18
CA GLY A 332 3.12 4.12 1.94
C GLY A 332 2.97 3.13 3.10
N ALA A 333 1.87 3.21 3.84
CA ALA A 333 1.55 2.23 4.89
C ALA A 333 1.30 0.83 4.32
N LEU A 334 0.57 0.71 3.20
CA LEU A 334 0.29 -0.56 2.54
C LEU A 334 1.56 -1.22 1.99
N LEU A 335 2.50 -0.44 1.43
CA LEU A 335 3.80 -0.95 0.99
C LEU A 335 4.63 -1.49 2.17
N TYR A 336 4.62 -0.79 3.30
CA TYR A 336 5.28 -1.25 4.52
C TYR A 336 4.67 -2.57 5.06
N VAL A 337 3.33 -2.69 5.02
CA VAL A 337 2.63 -3.92 5.42
C VAL A 337 2.93 -5.06 4.45
N ALA A 338 2.99 -4.79 3.15
CA ALA A 338 3.34 -5.79 2.14
C ALA A 338 4.76 -6.36 2.35
N GLN A 339 5.72 -5.54 2.80
CA GLN A 339 7.07 -5.98 3.13
C GLN A 339 7.14 -6.77 4.45
N THR A 340 6.40 -6.33 5.47
CA THR A 340 6.44 -6.95 6.81
C THR A 340 5.58 -8.21 6.93
N GLY A 341 4.58 -8.39 6.07
CA GLY A 341 3.73 -9.58 6.00
C GLY A 341 2.78 -9.80 7.18
N ASP A 342 2.79 -8.90 8.18
CA ASP A 342 1.96 -9.01 9.39
C ASP A 342 0.75 -8.06 9.33
N LEU A 343 -0.44 -8.66 9.17
CA LEU A 343 -1.73 -7.97 9.18
C LEU A 343 -2.00 -7.17 10.47
N VAL A 344 -1.46 -7.63 11.61
CA VAL A 344 -1.64 -6.96 12.91
C VAL A 344 -0.86 -5.64 12.94
N ILE A 345 0.36 -5.63 12.40
CA ILE A 345 1.17 -4.41 12.30
C ILE A 345 0.47 -3.39 11.41
N GLY A 346 -0.12 -3.82 10.29
CA GLY A 346 -0.93 -2.97 9.42
C GLY A 346 -2.16 -2.37 10.11
N PHE A 347 -2.87 -3.17 10.91
CA PHE A 347 -4.00 -2.66 11.69
C PHE A 347 -3.57 -1.60 12.70
N VAL A 348 -2.48 -1.85 13.43
CA VAL A 348 -1.96 -0.93 14.47
C VAL A 348 -1.44 0.37 13.85
N THR A 349 -0.70 0.32 12.73
CA THR A 349 -0.17 1.52 12.07
C THR A 349 -1.29 2.42 11.52
N LEU A 350 -2.30 1.84 10.85
CA LEU A 350 -3.47 2.58 10.38
C LEU A 350 -4.28 3.18 11.54
N TYR A 351 -4.39 2.44 12.64
CA TYR A 351 -5.06 2.92 13.83
C TYR A 351 -4.34 4.12 14.47
N VAL A 352 -3.01 4.03 14.61
CA VAL A 352 -2.17 5.13 15.15
C VAL A 352 -2.21 6.35 14.24
N LEU A 353 -2.16 6.17 12.92
CA LEU A 353 -2.31 7.24 11.94
C LEU A 353 -3.64 7.99 12.12
N SER A 354 -4.75 7.24 12.24
CA SER A 354 -6.08 7.82 12.45
C SER A 354 -6.19 8.53 13.80
N LEU A 355 -5.54 8.03 14.85
CA LEU A 355 -5.47 8.73 16.14
C LEU A 355 -4.67 10.03 16.05
N GLY A 356 -3.60 10.07 15.24
CA GLY A 356 -2.82 11.28 14.96
C GLY A 356 -3.67 12.39 14.36
N MET A 357 -4.51 12.07 13.36
CA MET A 357 -5.47 13.02 12.78
C MET A 357 -6.55 13.47 13.77
N GLY A 358 -6.95 12.59 14.71
CA GLY A 358 -7.94 12.90 15.75
C GLY A 358 -7.41 13.76 16.90
N LEU A 359 -6.09 13.84 17.08
CA LEU A 359 -5.46 14.54 18.20
C LEU A 359 -5.77 16.05 18.20
N PRO A 360 -5.63 16.81 17.08
CA PRO A 360 -6.02 18.22 17.06
C PRO A 360 -7.50 18.43 17.42
N LEU A 361 -8.39 17.57 16.92
CA LEU A 361 -9.83 17.64 17.21
C LEU A 361 -10.14 17.34 18.69
N LEU A 362 -9.41 16.41 19.31
CA LEU A 362 -9.51 16.13 20.73
C LEU A 362 -9.02 17.31 21.57
N LEU A 363 -7.91 17.95 21.18
CA LEU A 363 -7.34 19.10 21.87
C LEU A 363 -8.31 20.29 21.83
N ILE A 364 -8.95 20.52 20.69
CA ILE A 364 -9.97 21.55 20.52
C ILE A 364 -11.26 21.19 21.27
N GLY A 365 -11.71 19.93 21.24
CA GLY A 365 -12.83 19.47 22.05
C GLY A 365 -12.59 19.59 23.56
N ALA A 366 -11.35 19.34 24.01
CA ALA A 366 -10.92 19.49 25.40
C ALA A 366 -10.85 20.96 25.85
N SER A 367 -10.58 21.89 24.93
CA SER A 367 -10.65 23.34 25.21
C SER A 367 -12.08 23.87 25.39
N GLY A 368 -13.10 23.01 25.25
CA GLY A 368 -14.49 23.33 25.60
C GLY A 368 -15.14 24.42 24.75
N GLY A 369 -14.60 24.70 23.55
CA GLY A 369 -15.08 25.77 22.69
C GLY A 369 -14.68 27.19 23.12
N SER A 370 -13.91 27.34 24.21
CA SER A 370 -13.45 28.65 24.69
C SER A 370 -12.43 29.29 23.75
N LEU A 371 -11.65 28.46 23.04
CA LEU A 371 -10.61 28.92 22.09
C LEU A 371 -11.11 29.05 20.65
N LEU A 372 -12.37 28.73 20.37
CA LEU A 372 -12.92 28.79 19.02
C LEU A 372 -13.60 30.15 18.79
N PRO A 373 -12.98 31.07 18.02
CA PRO A 373 -13.70 32.25 17.56
C PRO A 373 -14.93 31.80 16.76
N LYS A 374 -16.06 32.49 16.94
CA LYS A 374 -17.29 32.20 16.20
C LYS A 374 -16.96 32.04 14.71
N ALA A 375 -17.48 30.97 14.08
CA ALA A 375 -17.39 30.78 12.64
C ALA A 375 -17.82 32.07 11.92
N GLY A 376 -16.85 32.77 11.33
CA GLY A 376 -17.00 34.13 10.81
C GLY A 376 -15.93 34.42 9.76
N ASN A 377 -15.54 35.69 9.60
CA ASN A 377 -14.66 36.13 8.51
C ASN A 377 -13.34 35.36 8.38
N TRP A 378 -12.77 34.85 9.47
CA TRP A 378 -11.53 34.06 9.42
C TRP A 378 -11.67 32.79 8.57
N MET A 379 -12.85 32.15 8.57
CA MET A 379 -13.11 30.95 7.76
C MET A 379 -13.05 31.26 6.26
N ASN A 380 -13.58 32.40 5.84
CA ASN A 380 -13.53 32.83 4.44
C ASN A 380 -12.10 33.17 4.01
N VAL A 381 -11.30 33.75 4.90
CA VAL A 381 -9.88 34.04 4.63
C VAL A 381 -9.09 32.74 4.44
N VAL A 382 -9.28 31.75 5.31
CA VAL A 382 -8.60 30.44 5.14
C VAL A 382 -9.09 29.73 3.87
N LYS A 383 -10.39 29.82 3.55
CA LYS A 383 -10.97 29.25 2.33
C LYS A 383 -10.34 29.81 1.05
N VAL A 384 -10.05 31.12 1.02
CA VAL A 384 -9.44 31.81 -0.14
C VAL A 384 -7.93 31.61 -0.21
N ILE A 385 -7.26 31.31 0.90
CA ILE A 385 -5.80 31.05 0.92
C ILE A 385 -5.49 29.61 0.50
N PHE A 386 -6.36 28.64 0.81
CA PHE A 386 -6.15 27.22 0.52
C PHE A 386 -6.87 26.67 -0.71
N GLY A 387 -7.89 27.37 -1.22
CA GLY A 387 -8.54 27.08 -2.50
C GLY A 387 -7.88 27.89 -3.59
#